data_AF-A0A6I0FJ41-F1
#
_entry.id   AF-A0A6I0FJ41-F1
#
_cell.length_a   1.000
_cell.length_b   1.000
_cell.length_c   1.000
_cell.angle_alpha   90.00
_cell.angle_beta   90.00
_cell.angle_gamma   90.00
#
_symmetry.space_group_name_H-M   'P 1'
#
loop_
_entity.id
_entity.type
_entity.pdbx_description
1 polymer ?
#
loop_
_entity_poly.entity_id
_entity_poly.type
_entity_poly.pdbx_seq_one_letter_code
_entity_poly.pdbx_strand_id
1 'polypeptide(L)'
;MPDPRQEAAAFGPRLRHVRLDRGLSQSGLASGICSPSAISRWENGVGLPTAETVEALAHRLNIDVHLLVGHGFDSRFAESTDSFADVLTLALGELPSHESSSAMVSWIVRVQQALTYLRAEDIPAARRLIDDLAVAPLTSSTPAALGSVDILDALATLLDHPCTGTISSLVETLSWAKNAPGILRREALDVAVAELVVQDMPIAARDAVARVAPSHITLTTQALLTCADSVSPDAAAASLPPAHPQATPRDLAFRACAHLCSTGASAEDLAEMARAIAPQDMLLRRWVAWARRA
;
A
#
# COMPACT_ATOMS: atom_id res chain seq x y z
N MET A 1 18.99 -7.01 4.30
CA MET A 1 19.83 -5.79 4.25
C MET A 1 19.51 -5.09 2.94
N PRO A 2 19.25 -3.77 2.94
CA PRO A 2 19.04 -3.02 1.70
C PRO A 2 20.29 -3.10 0.81
N ASP A 3 20.13 -3.01 -0.50
CA ASP A 3 21.27 -2.98 -1.43
C ASP A 3 22.01 -1.64 -1.27
N PRO A 4 23.30 -1.61 -0.88
CA PRO A 4 24.07 -0.37 -0.75
C PRO A 4 24.15 0.43 -2.06
N ARG A 5 23.90 -0.19 -3.23
CA ARG A 5 23.81 0.50 -4.51
C ARG A 5 22.53 1.33 -4.67
N GLN A 6 21.41 0.92 -4.07
CA GLN A 6 20.16 1.70 -4.07
C GLN A 6 20.23 2.89 -3.11
N GLU A 7 20.88 2.72 -1.95
CA GLU A 7 21.13 3.81 -1.01
C GLU A 7 22.01 4.91 -1.64
N ALA A 8 23.01 4.50 -2.42
CA ALA A 8 23.90 5.40 -3.14
C ALA A 8 23.19 6.23 -4.22
N ALA A 9 22.31 5.59 -5.00
CA ALA A 9 21.59 6.24 -6.10
C ALA A 9 20.62 7.34 -5.60
N ALA A 10 20.08 7.18 -4.39
CA ALA A 10 19.11 8.13 -3.83
C ALA A 10 19.75 9.24 -2.97
N PHE A 11 20.99 9.07 -2.50
CA PHE A 11 21.71 10.07 -1.69
C PHE A 11 21.93 11.39 -2.45
N GLY A 12 22.45 11.30 -3.68
CA GLY A 12 22.78 12.46 -4.51
C GLY A 12 21.60 13.40 -4.78
N PRO A 13 20.47 12.88 -5.28
CA PRO A 13 19.26 13.65 -5.48
C PRO A 13 18.76 14.34 -4.20
N ARG A 14 18.81 13.66 -3.04
CA ARG A 14 18.42 14.24 -1.75
C ARG A 14 19.35 15.39 -1.35
N LEU A 15 20.66 15.20 -1.43
CA LEU A 15 21.65 16.23 -1.11
C LEU A 15 21.44 17.48 -1.98
N ARG A 16 21.24 17.28 -3.28
CA ARG A 16 20.98 18.37 -4.24
C ARG A 16 19.69 19.13 -3.89
N HIS A 17 18.63 18.39 -3.59
CA HIS A 17 17.33 18.97 -3.24
C HIS A 17 17.43 19.87 -2.01
N VAL A 18 17.93 19.35 -0.89
CA VAL A 18 18.06 20.11 0.36
C VAL A 18 19.02 21.30 0.19
N ARG A 19 20.11 21.13 -0.55
CA ARG A 19 21.04 22.24 -0.82
C ARG A 19 20.34 23.42 -1.52
N LEU A 20 19.54 23.12 -2.55
CA LEU A 20 18.81 24.14 -3.30
C LEU A 20 17.72 24.80 -2.47
N ASP A 21 16.99 24.02 -1.65
CA ASP A 21 15.99 24.52 -0.70
C ASP A 21 16.59 25.55 0.27
N ARG A 22 17.84 25.35 0.70
CA ARG A 22 18.56 26.30 1.56
C ARG A 22 19.30 27.41 0.82
N GLY A 23 19.06 27.56 -0.49
CA GLY A 23 19.68 28.60 -1.31
C GLY A 23 21.21 28.49 -1.41
N LEU A 24 21.79 27.31 -1.15
CA LEU A 24 23.23 27.12 -1.14
C LEU A 24 23.74 26.71 -2.54
N SER A 25 24.87 27.28 -2.96
CA SER A 25 25.64 26.74 -4.10
C SER A 25 26.40 25.49 -3.67
N GLN A 26 26.87 24.68 -4.63
CA GLN A 26 27.74 23.52 -4.33
C GLN A 26 29.01 23.95 -3.58
N SER A 27 29.58 25.10 -3.93
CA SER A 27 30.72 25.68 -3.21
C SER A 27 30.35 26.15 -1.80
N GLY A 28 29.15 26.72 -1.64
CA GLY A 28 28.62 27.13 -0.33
C GLY A 28 28.41 25.96 0.62
N LEU A 29 27.87 24.84 0.12
CA LEU A 29 27.72 23.62 0.92
C LEU A 29 29.09 22.99 1.25
N ALA A 30 29.99 22.92 0.27
CA ALA A 30 31.30 22.30 0.41
C ALA A 30 32.26 23.02 1.38
N SER A 31 32.10 24.33 1.55
CA SER A 31 33.04 25.21 2.25
C SER A 31 33.49 24.66 3.62
N GLY A 32 34.79 24.34 3.77
CA GLY A 32 35.32 23.82 5.02
C GLY A 32 34.86 22.41 5.44
N ILE A 33 34.20 21.66 4.54
CA ILE A 33 33.89 20.23 4.73
C ILE A 33 34.62 19.40 3.67
N CYS A 34 34.44 19.73 2.39
CA CYS A 34 34.98 18.96 1.27
C CYS A 34 35.21 19.85 0.04
N SER A 35 35.59 19.25 -1.09
CA SER A 35 35.70 19.99 -2.36
C SER A 35 34.32 20.18 -3.03
N PRO A 36 34.09 21.29 -3.76
CA PRO A 36 32.87 21.46 -4.55
C PRO A 36 32.67 20.35 -5.59
N SER A 37 33.76 19.81 -6.15
CA SER A 37 33.74 18.67 -7.07
C SER A 37 33.27 17.37 -6.40
N ALA A 38 33.50 17.19 -5.09
CA ALA A 38 32.96 16.05 -4.36
C ALA A 38 31.43 16.15 -4.22
N ILE A 39 30.89 17.33 -3.88
CA ILE A 39 29.44 17.57 -3.86
C ILE A 39 28.84 17.27 -5.23
N SER A 40 29.43 17.79 -6.31
CA SER A 40 28.94 17.53 -7.67
C SER A 40 28.94 16.04 -8.02
N ARG A 41 29.99 15.29 -7.66
CA ARG A 41 30.02 13.83 -7.89
C ARG A 41 28.90 13.13 -7.12
N TRP A 42 28.73 13.42 -5.83
CA TRP A 42 27.69 12.80 -5.01
C TRP A 42 26.30 13.15 -5.53
N GLU A 43 26.03 14.41 -5.89
CA GLU A 43 24.75 14.85 -6.46
C GLU A 43 24.40 14.16 -7.79
N ASN A 44 25.41 13.75 -8.55
CA ASN A 44 25.25 12.99 -9.80
C ASN A 44 25.31 11.45 -9.58
N GLY A 45 25.27 10.98 -8.34
CA GLY A 45 25.27 9.55 -7.99
C GLY A 45 26.65 8.88 -8.11
N VAL A 46 27.72 9.65 -8.21
CA VAL A 46 29.09 9.15 -8.36
C VAL A 46 29.76 9.04 -6.99
N GLY A 47 29.69 7.84 -6.40
CA GLY A 47 30.28 7.51 -5.11
C GLY A 47 29.51 8.07 -3.92
N LEU A 48 29.97 7.77 -2.71
CA LEU A 48 29.36 8.23 -1.46
C LEU A 48 30.37 8.94 -0.55
N PRO A 49 29.92 9.93 0.24
CA PRO A 49 30.72 10.51 1.31
C PRO A 49 30.92 9.52 2.48
N THR A 50 31.91 9.81 3.33
CA THR A 50 32.09 9.10 4.61
C THR A 50 30.99 9.52 5.60
N ALA A 51 30.75 8.70 6.63
CA ALA A 51 29.77 9.01 7.68
C ALA A 51 30.02 10.38 8.33
N GLU A 52 31.27 10.69 8.69
CA GLU A 52 31.68 11.99 9.24
C GLU A 52 31.34 13.16 8.29
N THR A 53 31.53 12.95 6.98
CA THR A 53 31.19 13.98 5.98
C THR A 53 29.68 14.16 5.86
N VAL A 54 28.90 13.07 5.93
CA VAL A 54 27.44 13.13 5.91
C VAL A 54 26.92 13.90 7.12
N GLU A 55 27.45 13.64 8.31
CA GLU A 55 27.09 14.37 9.53
C GLU A 55 27.42 15.86 9.42
N ALA A 56 28.62 16.20 8.92
CA ALA A 56 29.02 17.59 8.72
C ALA A 56 28.11 18.32 7.72
N LEU A 57 27.73 17.65 6.62
CA LEU A 57 26.81 18.19 5.62
C LEU A 57 25.40 18.37 6.21
N ALA A 58 24.89 17.38 6.95
CA ALA A 58 23.59 17.45 7.62
C ALA A 58 23.53 18.62 8.61
N HIS A 59 24.59 18.80 9.40
CA HIS A 59 24.71 19.91 10.35
C HIS A 59 24.67 21.27 9.64
N ARG A 60 25.41 21.43 8.53
CA ARG A 60 25.38 22.66 7.74
C ARG A 60 24.02 22.93 7.11
N LEU A 61 23.39 21.87 6.62
CA LEU A 61 22.05 21.93 6.07
C LEU A 61 21.01 22.01 7.17
N ASN A 62 21.35 22.06 8.45
CA ASN A 62 20.42 22.11 9.59
C ASN A 62 19.25 21.11 9.44
N ILE A 63 19.60 19.86 9.12
CA ILE A 63 18.70 18.71 8.97
C ILE A 63 19.22 17.54 9.80
N ASP A 64 18.32 16.63 10.15
CA ASP A 64 18.69 15.35 10.75
C ASP A 64 19.51 14.50 9.76
N VAL A 65 20.58 13.86 10.26
CA VAL A 65 21.49 13.06 9.42
C VAL A 65 20.77 11.90 8.73
N HIS A 66 19.75 11.32 9.38
CA HIS A 66 18.95 10.22 8.86
C HIS A 66 18.21 10.60 7.57
N LEU A 67 17.98 11.88 7.31
CA LEU A 67 17.33 12.38 6.08
C LEU A 67 18.22 12.26 4.85
N LEU A 68 19.52 12.57 4.99
CA LEU A 68 20.45 12.44 3.87
C LEU A 68 20.65 10.98 3.48
N VAL A 69 20.71 10.09 4.48
CA VAL A 69 20.88 8.64 4.27
C VAL A 69 19.56 7.92 3.93
N GLY A 70 18.41 8.61 3.95
CA GLY A 70 17.13 8.03 3.56
C GLY A 70 16.46 7.13 4.62
N HIS A 71 16.87 7.26 5.88
CA HIS A 71 16.29 6.58 7.04
C HIS A 71 15.43 7.50 7.92
N GLY A 72 15.26 8.76 7.53
CA GLY A 72 14.45 9.76 8.24
C GLY A 72 13.38 10.39 7.34
N PHE A 73 12.43 11.08 7.97
CA PHE A 73 11.40 11.90 7.34
C PHE A 73 11.48 13.30 7.94
N ASP A 74 11.55 14.37 7.14
CA ASP A 74 11.61 15.75 7.63
C ASP A 74 10.30 16.43 7.31
N SER A 75 9.57 16.70 8.39
CA SER A 75 8.28 17.40 8.38
C SER A 75 8.37 18.75 7.68
N ARG A 76 9.53 19.42 7.64
CA ARG A 76 9.68 20.71 6.94
C ARG A 76 9.69 20.57 5.41
N PHE A 77 9.93 19.38 4.85
CA PHE A 77 9.71 19.13 3.42
C PHE A 77 8.24 18.80 3.09
N ALA A 78 7.40 18.62 4.12
CA ALA A 78 5.97 18.35 3.99
C ALA A 78 5.07 19.56 4.35
N GLU A 79 5.60 20.63 4.95
CA GLU A 79 4.76 21.58 5.69
C GLU A 79 4.88 23.04 5.21
N SER A 80 4.01 23.43 4.27
CA SER A 80 3.17 24.58 4.63
C SER A 80 2.20 24.10 5.73
N THR A 81 1.81 24.95 6.68
CA THR A 81 0.80 24.61 7.70
C THR A 81 -0.45 24.00 7.07
N ASP A 82 -0.82 24.46 5.87
CA ASP A 82 -1.95 23.97 5.08
C ASP A 82 -1.74 22.52 4.62
N SER A 83 -0.52 22.13 4.24
CA SER A 83 -0.21 20.77 3.81
C SER A 83 -0.27 19.76 4.97
N PHE A 84 0.12 20.17 6.19
CA PHE A 84 -0.08 19.33 7.38
C PHE A 84 -1.55 19.14 7.70
N ALA A 85 -2.34 20.21 7.62
CA ALA A 85 -3.78 20.16 7.81
C ALA A 85 -4.42 19.19 6.81
N ASP A 86 -4.03 19.24 5.54
CA ASP A 86 -4.50 18.30 4.51
C ASP A 86 -4.14 16.84 4.83
N VAL A 87 -2.92 16.58 5.32
CA VAL A 87 -2.52 15.22 5.75
C VAL A 87 -3.34 14.75 6.94
N LEU A 88 -3.63 15.63 7.91
CA LEU A 88 -4.51 15.31 9.04
C LEU A 88 -5.94 15.03 8.58
N THR A 89 -6.50 15.86 7.69
CA THR A 89 -7.82 15.66 7.08
C THR A 89 -7.89 14.28 6.41
N LEU A 90 -6.87 13.92 5.63
CA LEU A 90 -6.78 12.59 5.01
C LEU A 90 -6.67 11.45 6.03
N ALA A 91 -5.86 11.61 7.08
CA ALA A 91 -5.68 10.60 8.12
C ALA A 91 -6.98 10.37 8.92
N LEU A 92 -7.81 11.41 9.05
CA LEU A 92 -9.13 11.34 9.68
C LEU A 92 -10.22 10.84 8.72
N GLY A 93 -9.89 10.56 7.46
CA GLY A 93 -10.79 9.95 6.48
C GLY A 93 -11.59 10.96 5.65
N GLU A 94 -11.24 12.23 5.69
CA GLU A 94 -11.85 13.29 4.88
C GLU A 94 -10.94 13.65 3.70
N LEU A 95 -11.54 14.05 2.57
CA LEU A 95 -10.79 14.58 1.44
C LEU A 95 -10.64 16.11 1.60
N PRO A 96 -9.46 16.68 1.35
CA PRO A 96 -9.28 18.12 1.35
C PRO A 96 -10.26 18.81 0.40
N SER A 97 -10.90 19.89 0.84
CA SER A 97 -11.83 20.69 0.02
C SER A 97 -11.15 21.63 -0.97
N HIS A 98 -9.82 21.70 -0.93
CA HIS A 98 -9.00 22.61 -1.73
C HIS A 98 -7.98 21.83 -2.57
N GLU A 99 -7.55 22.39 -3.70
CA GLU A 99 -6.42 21.85 -4.46
C GLU A 99 -5.12 22.00 -3.64
N SER A 100 -4.68 20.90 -3.03
CA SER A 100 -3.42 20.88 -2.27
C SER A 100 -2.22 21.02 -3.21
N SER A 101 -1.28 21.90 -2.86
CA SER A 101 0.00 22.03 -3.55
C SER A 101 1.00 20.94 -3.15
N SER A 102 0.70 20.15 -2.12
CA SER A 102 1.56 19.07 -1.64
C SER A 102 1.50 17.87 -2.59
N ALA A 103 2.66 17.52 -3.15
CA ALA A 103 2.82 16.31 -3.96
C ALA A 103 2.40 15.04 -3.18
N MET A 104 2.62 15.01 -1.86
CA MET A 104 2.27 13.88 -0.99
C MET A 104 0.76 13.74 -0.81
N VAL A 105 0.08 14.84 -0.46
CA VAL A 105 -1.38 14.86 -0.35
C VAL A 105 -2.01 14.47 -1.68
N SER A 106 -1.53 15.07 -2.77
CA SER A 106 -1.99 14.75 -4.14
C SER A 106 -1.79 13.27 -4.50
N TRP A 107 -0.66 12.67 -4.09
CA TRP A 107 -0.39 11.25 -4.29
C TRP A 107 -1.30 10.36 -3.45
N ILE A 108 -1.50 10.68 -2.16
CA ILE A 108 -2.38 9.92 -1.26
C ILE A 108 -3.82 9.95 -1.76
N VAL A 109 -4.32 11.12 -2.16
CA VAL A 109 -5.67 11.28 -2.73
C VAL A 109 -5.84 10.42 -3.97
N ARG A 110 -4.87 10.40 -4.89
CA ARG A 110 -4.93 9.54 -6.10
C ARG A 110 -4.98 8.06 -5.74
N VAL A 111 -4.21 7.60 -4.75
CA VAL A 111 -4.28 6.21 -4.27
C VAL A 111 -5.67 5.88 -3.70
N GLN A 112 -6.23 6.76 -2.87
CA GLN A 112 -7.57 6.57 -2.31
C GLN A 112 -8.65 6.54 -3.40
N GLN A 113 -8.54 7.40 -4.41
CA GLN A 113 -9.43 7.42 -5.57
C GLN A 113 -9.29 6.16 -6.42
N ALA A 114 -8.06 5.71 -6.68
CA ALA A 114 -7.81 4.46 -7.41
C ALA A 114 -8.45 3.27 -6.69
N LEU A 115 -8.27 3.15 -5.37
CA LEU A 115 -8.94 2.11 -4.57
C LEU A 115 -10.46 2.23 -4.62
N THR A 116 -11.00 3.44 -4.61
CA THR A 116 -12.45 3.68 -4.72
C THR A 116 -12.98 3.18 -6.07
N TYR A 117 -12.29 3.49 -7.17
CA TYR A 117 -12.65 2.98 -8.49
C TYR A 117 -12.51 1.47 -8.61
N LEU A 118 -11.44 0.87 -8.06
CA LEU A 118 -11.27 -0.59 -8.04
C LEU A 118 -12.41 -1.28 -7.27
N ARG A 119 -12.81 -0.75 -6.11
CA ARG A 119 -13.96 -1.27 -5.32
C ARG A 119 -15.29 -1.15 -6.07
N ALA A 120 -15.43 -0.13 -6.92
CA ALA A 120 -16.60 0.11 -7.75
C ALA A 120 -16.52 -0.59 -9.13
N GLU A 121 -15.47 -1.36 -9.40
CA GLU A 121 -15.20 -2.02 -10.69
C GLU A 121 -15.04 -1.06 -11.89
N ASP A 122 -14.72 0.21 -11.66
CA ASP A 122 -14.34 1.16 -12.72
C ASP A 122 -12.84 1.04 -13.03
N ILE A 123 -12.47 -0.09 -13.64
CA ILE A 123 -11.08 -0.43 -13.96
C ILE A 123 -10.42 0.61 -14.89
N PRO A 124 -11.08 1.15 -15.94
CA PRO A 124 -10.46 2.17 -16.78
C PRO A 124 -10.14 3.47 -16.03
N ALA A 125 -10.99 3.92 -15.10
CA ALA A 125 -10.67 5.07 -14.25
C ALA A 125 -9.53 4.77 -13.28
N ALA A 126 -9.53 3.58 -12.66
CA ALA A 126 -8.45 3.15 -11.78
C ALA A 126 -7.09 3.10 -12.51
N ARG A 127 -7.02 2.49 -13.70
CA ARG A 127 -5.79 2.37 -14.48
C ARG A 127 -5.18 3.74 -14.82
N ARG A 128 -6.00 4.72 -15.22
CA ARG A 128 -5.52 6.09 -15.48
C ARG A 128 -4.82 6.70 -14.25
N LEU A 129 -5.42 6.55 -13.06
CA LEU A 129 -4.79 7.05 -11.83
C LEU A 129 -3.53 6.27 -11.46
N ILE A 130 -3.50 4.95 -11.70
CA ILE A 130 -2.33 4.11 -11.45
C ILE A 130 -1.17 4.51 -12.37
N ASP A 131 -1.44 4.77 -13.65
CA ASP A 131 -0.44 5.24 -14.61
C ASP A 131 0.14 6.60 -14.18
N ASP A 132 -0.72 7.53 -13.75
CA ASP A 132 -0.30 8.84 -13.20
C ASP A 132 0.54 8.69 -11.92
N LEU A 133 0.16 7.75 -11.05
CA LEU A 133 0.91 7.43 -9.83
C LEU A 133 2.26 6.82 -10.17
N ALA A 134 2.36 5.96 -11.18
CA ALA A 134 3.59 5.28 -11.55
C ALA A 134 4.70 6.26 -11.96
N VAL A 135 4.33 7.34 -12.66
CA VAL A 135 5.27 8.39 -13.09
C VAL A 135 5.51 9.48 -12.04
N ALA A 136 4.81 9.45 -10.90
CA ALA A 136 4.94 10.48 -9.88
C ALA A 136 6.34 10.44 -9.21
N PRO A 137 6.97 11.60 -8.93
CA PRO A 137 8.30 11.64 -8.29
C PRO A 137 8.36 10.91 -6.95
N LEU A 138 7.27 10.89 -6.19
CA LEU A 138 7.19 10.16 -4.91
C LEU A 138 7.31 8.65 -5.07
N THR A 139 6.78 8.10 -6.16
CA THR A 139 6.84 6.67 -6.45
C THR A 139 8.28 6.22 -6.66
N SER A 140 9.06 6.97 -7.44
CA SER A 140 10.47 6.65 -7.66
C SER A 140 11.38 6.91 -6.46
N SER A 141 10.99 7.81 -5.55
CA SER A 141 11.82 8.22 -4.41
C SER A 141 11.51 7.46 -3.11
N THR A 142 10.39 6.74 -3.04
CA THR A 142 9.93 6.08 -1.81
C THR A 142 9.55 4.62 -2.07
N PRO A 143 10.23 3.63 -1.45
CA PRO A 143 9.89 2.21 -1.62
C PRO A 143 8.45 1.85 -1.23
N ALA A 144 7.85 2.56 -0.27
CA ALA A 144 6.46 2.39 0.11
C ALA A 144 5.48 2.84 -0.98
N ALA A 145 5.80 3.93 -1.69
CA ALA A 145 4.99 4.43 -2.79
C ALA A 145 5.08 3.50 -4.01
N LEU A 146 6.30 3.08 -4.39
CA LEU A 146 6.51 2.09 -5.45
C LEU A 146 5.73 0.80 -5.19
N GLY A 147 5.92 0.18 -4.02
CA GLY A 147 5.21 -1.05 -3.68
C GLY A 147 3.68 -0.88 -3.61
N SER A 148 3.18 0.34 -3.34
CA SER A 148 1.74 0.61 -3.40
C SER A 148 1.23 0.63 -4.83
N VAL A 149 1.95 1.25 -5.76
CA VAL A 149 1.61 1.25 -7.19
C VAL A 149 1.64 -0.17 -7.76
N ASP A 150 2.68 -0.94 -7.42
CA ASP A 150 2.79 -2.35 -7.87
C ASP A 150 1.59 -3.19 -7.41
N ILE A 151 1.14 -3.00 -6.15
CA ILE A 151 -0.05 -3.69 -5.63
C ILE A 151 -1.32 -3.22 -6.36
N LEU A 152 -1.47 -1.91 -6.58
CA LEU A 152 -2.64 -1.36 -7.27
C LEU A 152 -2.73 -1.85 -8.72
N ASP A 153 -1.63 -1.91 -9.45
CA ASP A 153 -1.59 -2.42 -10.82
C ASP A 153 -1.91 -3.93 -10.89
N ALA A 154 -1.31 -4.71 -9.98
CA ALA A 154 -1.62 -6.14 -9.87
C ALA A 154 -3.09 -6.37 -9.50
N LEU A 155 -3.66 -5.56 -8.62
CA LEU A 155 -5.09 -5.59 -8.29
C LEU A 155 -5.96 -5.20 -9.48
N ALA A 156 -5.66 -4.11 -10.17
CA ALA A 156 -6.40 -3.68 -11.35
C ALA A 156 -6.40 -4.79 -12.41
N THR A 157 -5.25 -5.43 -12.64
CA THR A 157 -5.11 -6.53 -13.60
C THR A 157 -5.90 -7.77 -13.19
N LEU A 158 -5.92 -8.12 -11.90
CA LEU A 158 -6.76 -9.20 -11.39
C LEU A 158 -8.25 -8.91 -11.60
N LEU A 159 -8.69 -7.71 -11.27
CA LEU A 159 -10.12 -7.35 -11.37
C LEU A 159 -10.60 -7.23 -12.82
N ASP A 160 -9.73 -6.82 -13.73
CA ASP A 160 -9.98 -6.76 -15.17
C ASP A 160 -10.11 -8.17 -15.79
N HIS A 161 -9.23 -9.09 -15.37
CA HIS A 161 -9.13 -10.44 -15.92
C HIS A 161 -8.92 -11.48 -14.80
N PRO A 162 -10.00 -11.89 -14.09
CA PRO A 162 -9.88 -12.80 -12.96
C PRO A 162 -9.53 -14.22 -13.42
N CYS A 163 -8.30 -14.64 -13.17
CA CYS A 163 -7.86 -16.01 -13.39
C CYS A 163 -6.76 -16.41 -12.39
N THR A 164 -6.49 -17.70 -12.25
CA THR A 164 -5.47 -18.20 -11.31
C THR A 164 -4.08 -17.59 -11.56
N GLY A 165 -3.76 -17.25 -12.81
CA GLY A 165 -2.52 -16.58 -13.18
C GLY A 165 -2.41 -15.15 -12.63
N THR A 166 -3.46 -14.34 -12.79
CA THR A 166 -3.49 -12.96 -12.26
C THR A 166 -3.54 -12.94 -10.73
N ILE A 167 -4.22 -13.91 -10.10
CA ILE A 167 -4.19 -14.11 -8.65
C ILE A 167 -2.77 -14.43 -8.17
N SER A 168 -2.09 -15.37 -8.85
CA SER A 168 -0.72 -15.75 -8.48
C SER A 168 0.26 -14.58 -8.60
N SER A 169 0.10 -13.75 -9.63
CA SER A 169 0.87 -12.51 -9.82
C SER A 169 0.66 -11.54 -8.66
N LEU A 170 -0.59 -11.30 -8.24
CA LEU A 170 -0.89 -10.45 -7.09
C LEU A 170 -0.27 -11.00 -5.79
N VAL A 171 -0.40 -12.31 -5.53
CA VAL A 171 0.20 -12.95 -4.35
C VAL A 171 1.73 -12.83 -4.36
N GLU A 172 2.36 -12.96 -5.53
CA GLU A 172 3.79 -12.74 -5.71
C GLU A 172 4.15 -11.29 -5.39
N THR A 173 3.45 -10.31 -5.96
CA THR A 173 3.60 -8.88 -5.65
C THR A 173 3.53 -8.61 -4.15
N LEU A 174 2.52 -9.15 -3.47
CA LEU A 174 2.35 -8.98 -2.03
C LEU A 174 3.48 -9.59 -1.20
N SER A 175 4.17 -10.62 -1.70
CA SER A 175 5.28 -11.27 -1.00
C SER A 175 6.55 -10.42 -0.94
N TRP A 176 6.81 -9.59 -1.97
CA TRP A 176 8.00 -8.74 -2.04
C TRP A 176 7.71 -7.25 -1.78
N ALA A 177 6.48 -6.75 -1.98
CA ALA A 177 6.07 -5.37 -1.71
C ALA A 177 5.94 -5.07 -0.20
N LYS A 178 6.97 -5.39 0.60
CA LYS A 178 6.92 -5.36 2.06
C LYS A 178 6.82 -3.95 2.64
N ASN A 179 7.31 -2.97 1.90
CA ASN A 179 7.32 -1.56 2.29
C ASN A 179 5.98 -0.86 2.06
N ALA A 180 5.07 -1.47 1.28
CA ALA A 180 3.76 -0.89 1.05
C ALA A 180 2.93 -0.88 2.35
N PRO A 181 2.02 0.11 2.52
CA PRO A 181 1.17 0.21 3.70
C PRO A 181 0.42 -1.08 4.01
N GLY A 182 0.45 -1.52 5.26
CA GLY A 182 -0.16 -2.78 5.68
C GLY A 182 -1.67 -2.85 5.41
N ILE A 183 -2.37 -1.71 5.43
CA ILE A 183 -3.80 -1.63 5.09
C ILE A 183 -4.05 -2.01 3.62
N LEU A 184 -3.27 -1.47 2.69
CA LEU A 184 -3.36 -1.77 1.27
C LEU A 184 -3.01 -3.24 0.99
N ARG A 185 -1.94 -3.74 1.61
CA ARG A 185 -1.52 -5.14 1.46
C ARG A 185 -2.60 -6.12 1.94
N ARG A 186 -3.24 -5.82 3.07
CA ARG A 186 -4.33 -6.64 3.61
C ARG A 186 -5.56 -6.60 2.73
N GLU A 187 -5.97 -5.42 2.27
CA GLU A 187 -7.11 -5.30 1.35
C GLU A 187 -6.86 -6.05 0.03
N ALA A 188 -5.65 -5.97 -0.51
CA ALA A 188 -5.29 -6.71 -1.71
C ALA A 188 -5.33 -8.23 -1.50
N LEU A 189 -4.86 -8.70 -0.33
CA LEU A 189 -4.94 -10.11 0.05
C LEU A 189 -6.38 -10.57 0.21
N ASP A 190 -7.28 -9.75 0.75
CA ASP A 190 -8.71 -10.06 0.85
C ASP A 190 -9.31 -10.36 -0.53
N VAL A 191 -8.97 -9.55 -1.55
CA VAL A 191 -9.40 -9.78 -2.93
C VAL A 191 -8.88 -11.11 -3.46
N ALA A 192 -7.58 -11.37 -3.30
CA ALA A 192 -6.96 -12.62 -3.78
C ALA A 192 -7.60 -13.86 -3.14
N VAL A 193 -7.80 -13.83 -1.81
CA VAL A 193 -8.42 -14.92 -1.05
C VAL A 193 -9.87 -15.12 -1.48
N ALA A 194 -10.64 -14.04 -1.63
CA ALA A 194 -12.03 -14.12 -2.06
C ALA A 194 -12.16 -14.75 -3.46
N GLU A 195 -11.34 -14.33 -4.42
CA GLU A 195 -11.37 -14.88 -5.78
C GLU A 195 -11.01 -16.37 -5.81
N LEU A 196 -10.05 -16.82 -4.99
CA LEU A 196 -9.72 -18.25 -4.87
C LEU A 196 -10.86 -19.05 -4.25
N VAL A 197 -11.50 -18.53 -3.20
CA VAL A 197 -12.65 -19.19 -2.56
C VAL A 197 -13.83 -19.27 -3.53
N VAL A 198 -14.13 -18.20 -4.27
CA VAL A 198 -15.22 -18.17 -5.26
C VAL A 198 -14.98 -19.14 -6.44
N GLN A 199 -13.72 -19.48 -6.72
CA GLN A 199 -13.31 -20.49 -7.71
C GLN A 199 -13.18 -21.91 -7.11
N ASP A 200 -13.68 -22.14 -5.91
CA ASP A 200 -13.63 -23.43 -5.20
C ASP A 200 -12.20 -23.93 -4.95
N MET A 201 -11.25 -23.01 -4.70
CA MET A 201 -9.82 -23.31 -4.44
C MET A 201 -9.38 -22.92 -3.00
N PRO A 202 -9.96 -23.50 -1.93
CA PRO A 202 -9.67 -23.11 -0.54
C PRO A 202 -8.24 -23.42 -0.10
N ILE A 203 -7.63 -24.50 -0.61
CA ILE A 203 -6.23 -24.85 -0.30
C ILE A 203 -5.30 -23.78 -0.88
N ALA A 204 -5.51 -23.38 -2.14
CA ALA A 204 -4.73 -22.32 -2.77
C ALA A 204 -4.91 -20.97 -2.05
N ALA A 205 -6.11 -20.68 -1.52
CA ALA A 205 -6.36 -19.49 -0.71
C ALA A 205 -5.52 -19.47 0.57
N ARG A 206 -5.38 -20.62 1.24
CA ARG A 206 -4.51 -20.77 2.42
C ARG A 206 -3.03 -20.65 2.07
N ASP A 207 -2.61 -21.28 0.97
CA ASP A 207 -1.24 -21.17 0.46
C ASP A 207 -0.87 -19.73 0.11
N ALA A 208 -1.81 -18.95 -0.44
CA ALA A 208 -1.62 -17.53 -0.71
C ALA A 208 -1.35 -16.74 0.59
N VAL A 209 -2.13 -16.97 1.64
CA VAL A 209 -1.90 -16.34 2.96
C VAL A 209 -0.56 -16.76 3.55
N ALA A 210 -0.22 -18.05 3.47
CA ALA A 210 1.06 -18.58 3.96
C ALA A 210 2.26 -17.97 3.20
N ARG A 211 2.15 -17.81 1.88
CA ARG A 211 3.19 -17.22 1.03
C ARG A 211 3.40 -15.73 1.28
N VAL A 212 2.32 -14.97 1.50
CA VAL A 212 2.42 -13.54 1.85
C VAL A 212 2.94 -13.35 3.28
N ALA A 213 2.62 -14.29 4.18
CA ALA A 213 3.01 -14.31 5.59
C ALA A 213 2.75 -12.95 6.30
N PRO A 214 1.51 -12.43 6.28
CA PRO A 214 1.21 -11.17 6.95
C PRO A 214 1.25 -11.33 8.47
N SER A 215 1.66 -10.28 9.20
CA SER A 215 1.62 -10.28 10.67
C SER A 215 0.20 -10.45 11.22
N HIS A 216 -0.78 -9.94 10.48
CA HIS A 216 -2.19 -9.97 10.82
C HIS A 216 -3.02 -10.10 9.55
N ILE A 217 -4.10 -10.89 9.59
CA ILE A 217 -5.11 -10.96 8.52
C ILE A 217 -6.35 -10.13 8.90
N THR A 218 -7.17 -9.76 7.94
CA THR A 218 -8.46 -9.13 8.23
C THR A 218 -9.46 -10.16 8.75
N LEU A 219 -10.54 -9.70 9.39
CA LEU A 219 -11.66 -10.58 9.74
C LEU A 219 -12.38 -11.08 8.48
N THR A 220 -12.33 -10.32 7.39
CA THR A 220 -12.81 -10.72 6.06
C THR A 220 -12.09 -11.97 5.57
N THR A 221 -10.75 -11.94 5.49
CA THR A 221 -9.95 -13.11 5.12
C THR A 221 -10.23 -14.30 6.05
N GLN A 222 -10.31 -14.06 7.35
CA GLN A 222 -10.60 -15.12 8.32
C GLN A 222 -11.98 -15.75 8.08
N ALA A 223 -13.02 -14.94 7.87
CA ALA A 223 -14.38 -15.41 7.61
C ALA A 223 -14.46 -16.21 6.30
N LEU A 224 -13.83 -15.70 5.22
CA LEU A 224 -13.77 -16.37 3.92
C LEU A 224 -13.17 -17.78 4.04
N LEU A 225 -12.03 -17.92 4.71
CA LEU A 225 -11.36 -19.21 4.88
C LEU A 225 -12.13 -20.14 5.80
N THR A 226 -12.68 -19.63 6.91
CA THR A 226 -13.46 -20.46 7.86
C THR A 226 -14.73 -21.01 7.21
N CYS A 227 -15.43 -20.19 6.41
CA CYS A 227 -16.58 -20.66 5.64
C CYS A 227 -16.18 -21.71 4.60
N ALA A 228 -15.05 -21.51 3.90
CA ALA A 228 -14.58 -22.50 2.93
C ALA A 228 -14.15 -23.83 3.58
N ASP A 229 -13.55 -23.79 4.78
CA ASP A 229 -13.20 -25.00 5.54
C ASP A 229 -14.44 -25.82 5.95
N SER A 230 -15.57 -25.16 6.23
CA SER A 230 -16.82 -25.86 6.54
C SER A 230 -17.38 -26.64 5.35
N VAL A 231 -17.06 -26.21 4.12
CA VAL A 231 -17.42 -26.88 2.87
C VAL A 231 -16.38 -27.94 2.48
N SER A 232 -15.10 -27.71 2.79
CA SER A 232 -14.00 -28.63 2.48
C SER A 232 -13.05 -28.81 3.68
N PRO A 233 -13.29 -29.82 4.54
CA PRO A 233 -12.57 -29.98 5.81
C PRO A 233 -11.06 -30.31 5.65
N ASP A 234 -10.65 -30.82 4.48
CA ASP A 234 -9.25 -31.13 4.18
C ASP A 234 -8.36 -29.87 4.12
N ALA A 235 -8.95 -28.68 3.94
CA ALA A 235 -8.23 -27.41 3.89
C ALA A 235 -7.78 -26.89 5.28
N ALA A 236 -8.38 -27.37 6.37
CA ALA A 236 -8.27 -26.74 7.70
C ALA A 236 -6.89 -26.90 8.41
N ALA A 237 -5.94 -27.64 7.85
CA ALA A 237 -4.74 -28.11 8.55
C ALA A 237 -3.72 -27.01 8.93
N ALA A 238 -3.72 -25.86 8.25
CA ALA A 238 -2.74 -24.79 8.50
C ALA A 238 -3.24 -23.75 9.52
N SER A 239 -2.39 -23.37 10.49
CA SER A 239 -2.71 -22.29 11.43
C SER A 239 -2.71 -20.93 10.72
N LEU A 240 -3.81 -20.19 10.83
CA LEU A 240 -3.92 -18.83 10.27
C LEU A 240 -3.25 -17.79 11.18
N PRO A 241 -2.69 -16.69 10.62
CA PRO A 241 -2.23 -15.55 11.42
C PRO A 241 -3.38 -14.93 12.25
N PRO A 242 -3.06 -14.20 13.33
CA PRO A 242 -4.09 -13.55 14.14
C PRO A 242 -4.83 -12.47 13.34
N ALA A 243 -6.11 -12.28 13.67
CA ALA A 243 -6.92 -11.21 13.08
C ALA A 243 -6.43 -9.83 13.56
N HIS A 244 -6.48 -8.85 12.65
CA HIS A 244 -6.17 -7.47 12.95
C HIS A 244 -7.22 -6.89 13.92
N PRO A 245 -6.82 -6.13 14.95
CA PRO A 245 -7.72 -5.71 16.03
C PRO A 245 -8.79 -4.69 15.59
N GLN A 246 -8.52 -3.91 14.54
CA GLN A 246 -9.48 -2.95 14.00
C GLN A 246 -10.33 -3.61 12.91
N ALA A 247 -11.64 -3.68 13.16
CA ALA A 247 -12.62 -4.17 12.20
C ALA A 247 -13.11 -3.02 11.30
N THR A 248 -13.05 -3.22 9.99
CA THR A 248 -13.65 -2.34 8.99
C THR A 248 -15.16 -2.59 8.84
N PRO A 249 -15.93 -1.70 8.22
CA PRO A 249 -17.33 -1.98 7.87
C PRO A 249 -17.50 -3.27 7.05
N ARG A 250 -16.55 -3.56 6.14
CA ARG A 250 -16.47 -4.82 5.38
C ARG A 250 -16.33 -6.02 6.32
N ASP A 251 -15.41 -5.96 7.28
CA ASP A 251 -15.19 -7.02 8.26
C ASP A 251 -16.45 -7.33 9.08
N LEU A 252 -17.19 -6.30 9.48
CA LEU A 252 -18.46 -6.46 10.19
C LEU A 252 -19.51 -7.13 9.30
N ALA A 253 -19.58 -6.75 8.03
CA ALA A 253 -20.50 -7.36 7.06
C ALA A 253 -20.21 -8.84 6.84
N PHE A 254 -18.95 -9.20 6.56
CA PHE A 254 -18.54 -10.59 6.39
C PHE A 254 -18.80 -11.43 7.65
N ARG A 255 -18.52 -10.89 8.83
CA ARG A 255 -18.79 -11.59 10.10
C ARG A 255 -20.29 -11.81 10.31
N ALA A 256 -21.12 -10.81 10.02
CA ALA A 256 -22.58 -10.94 10.12
C ALA A 256 -23.11 -11.98 9.14
N CYS A 257 -22.68 -11.94 7.87
CA CYS A 257 -23.11 -12.90 6.87
C CYS A 257 -22.60 -14.33 7.17
N ALA A 258 -21.35 -14.50 7.62
CA ALA A 258 -20.83 -15.80 8.04
C ALA A 258 -21.62 -16.39 9.21
N HIS A 259 -22.01 -15.56 10.18
CA HIS A 259 -22.88 -16.00 11.27
C HIS A 259 -24.25 -16.44 10.75
N LEU A 260 -24.88 -15.66 9.87
CA LEU A 260 -26.17 -16.01 9.26
C LEU A 260 -26.09 -17.34 8.48
N CYS A 261 -25.02 -17.56 7.71
CA CYS A 261 -24.77 -18.84 7.04
C CYS A 261 -24.71 -20.00 8.04
N SER A 262 -24.00 -19.83 9.17
CA SER A 262 -23.89 -20.87 10.20
C SER A 262 -25.22 -21.20 10.89
N THR A 263 -26.16 -20.25 10.92
CA THR A 263 -27.50 -20.43 11.49
C THR A 263 -28.55 -20.91 10.49
N GLY A 264 -28.17 -21.16 9.22
CA GLY A 264 -29.09 -21.62 8.18
C GLY A 264 -30.02 -20.53 7.65
N ALA A 265 -29.61 -19.26 7.70
CA ALA A 265 -30.37 -18.15 7.12
C ALA A 265 -30.52 -18.30 5.61
N SER A 266 -31.58 -17.72 5.04
CA SER A 266 -31.83 -17.84 3.61
C SER A 266 -30.82 -17.04 2.78
N ALA A 267 -30.64 -17.46 1.53
CA ALA A 267 -29.90 -16.73 0.51
C ALA A 267 -30.34 -15.26 0.35
N GLU A 268 -31.61 -14.97 0.65
CA GLU A 268 -32.22 -13.64 0.54
C GLU A 268 -31.81 -12.75 1.72
N ASP A 269 -31.84 -13.30 2.94
CA ASP A 269 -31.40 -12.61 4.17
C ASP A 269 -29.93 -12.18 4.09
N LEU A 270 -29.07 -13.06 3.54
CA LEU A 270 -27.65 -12.75 3.33
C LEU A 270 -27.44 -11.58 2.37
N ALA A 271 -28.20 -11.56 1.27
CA ALA A 271 -28.09 -10.50 0.26
C ALA A 271 -28.74 -9.18 0.72
N GLU A 272 -29.77 -9.23 1.54
CA GLU A 272 -30.33 -8.04 2.19
C GLU A 272 -29.34 -7.46 3.20
N MET A 273 -28.76 -8.29 4.08
CA MET A 273 -27.74 -7.85 5.05
C MET A 273 -26.52 -7.24 4.36
N ALA A 274 -26.01 -7.89 3.31
CA ALA A 274 -24.89 -7.38 2.54
C ALA A 274 -25.18 -6.02 1.90
N ARG A 275 -26.38 -5.85 1.32
CA ARG A 275 -26.83 -4.56 0.76
C ARG A 275 -27.02 -3.49 1.83
N ALA A 276 -27.48 -3.84 3.02
CA ALA A 276 -27.70 -2.91 4.11
C ALA A 276 -26.39 -2.36 4.70
N ILE A 277 -25.36 -3.21 4.84
CA ILE A 277 -24.10 -2.83 5.49
C ILE A 277 -23.08 -2.25 4.48
N ALA A 278 -22.95 -2.87 3.30
CA ALA A 278 -21.91 -2.52 2.34
C ALA A 278 -22.43 -2.67 0.89
N PRO A 279 -23.36 -1.81 0.45
CA PRO A 279 -24.09 -1.97 -0.82
C PRO A 279 -23.19 -1.98 -2.06
N GLN A 280 -22.05 -1.28 -1.98
CA GLN A 280 -21.11 -1.14 -3.09
C GLN A 280 -19.92 -2.11 -3.00
N ASP A 281 -19.84 -2.94 -1.96
CA ASP A 281 -18.70 -3.84 -1.81
C ASP A 281 -18.82 -5.03 -2.77
N MET A 282 -17.95 -5.06 -3.78
CA MET A 282 -17.91 -6.13 -4.77
C MET A 282 -17.61 -7.50 -4.13
N LEU A 283 -16.64 -7.58 -3.23
CA LEU A 283 -16.20 -8.84 -2.65
C LEU A 283 -17.33 -9.51 -1.88
N LEU A 284 -18.07 -8.71 -1.09
CA LEU A 284 -19.21 -9.21 -0.36
C LEU A 284 -20.31 -9.71 -1.30
N ARG A 285 -20.58 -9.00 -2.40
CA ARG A 285 -21.57 -9.43 -3.41
C ARG A 285 -21.19 -10.74 -4.09
N ARG A 286 -19.93 -10.88 -4.52
CA ARG A 286 -19.40 -12.11 -5.16
C ARG A 286 -19.43 -13.29 -4.19
N TRP A 287 -19.02 -13.07 -2.94
CA TRP A 287 -19.01 -14.12 -1.93
C TRP A 287 -20.44 -14.56 -1.54
N VAL A 288 -21.38 -13.64 -1.34
CA VAL A 288 -22.79 -14.00 -1.10
C VAL A 288 -23.36 -14.82 -2.27
N ALA A 289 -23.02 -14.48 -3.51
CA ALA A 289 -23.44 -15.28 -4.67
C ALA A 289 -22.81 -16.68 -4.71
N TRP A 290 -21.56 -16.83 -4.26
CA TRP A 290 -20.91 -18.13 -4.09
C TRP A 290 -21.54 -18.94 -2.95
N ALA A 291 -21.76 -18.33 -1.78
CA ALA A 291 -22.37 -18.98 -0.62
C ALA A 291 -23.81 -19.47 -0.85
N ARG A 292 -24.49 -18.96 -1.90
CA ARG A 292 -25.78 -19.48 -2.37
C ARG A 292 -25.69 -20.79 -3.16
N ARG A 293 -24.52 -21.09 -3.73
CA ARG A 293 -24.26 -22.26 -4.59
C ARG A 293 -23.61 -23.42 -3.83
N ALA A 294 -22.80 -23.11 -2.82
CA ALA A 294 -22.15 -24.07 -1.93
C ALA A 294 -23.15 -24.64 -0.91
#